data_AF-A0A5P0Z0R4-F1
#
_entry.id   AF-A0A5P0Z0R4-F1
#
_cell.length_a   1.000
_cell.length_b   1.000
_cell.length_c   1.000
_cell.angle_alpha   90.00
_cell.angle_beta   90.00
_cell.angle_gamma   90.00
#
_symmetry.space_group_name_H-M   'P 1'
#
loop_
_entity.id
_entity.type
_entity.pdbx_description
1 polymer ?
#
loop_
_entity_poly.entity_id
_entity_poly.type
_entity_poly.pdbx_seq_one_letter_code
_entity_poly.pdbx_strand_id
1 'polypeptide(L)'
;MEQRVRVVLVPADGFDPKLEEIGWFADQLAQVPAAAGAVPRRAAGVRVRLFCEGGQLGYAVEGPQRAAALLRTSAYADVEVGSGQEKSGGVPRIRFEGVPPVSASAGEEG
;
A
#
# COMPACT_ATOMS: atom_id res chain seq x y z
N MET A 1 19.39 -14.25 2.89
CA MET A 1 18.46 -13.25 2.31
C MET A 1 17.57 -12.74 3.42
N GLU A 2 17.56 -11.44 3.70
CA GLU A 2 16.63 -10.85 4.67
C GLU A 2 15.24 -10.76 4.05
N GLN A 3 14.28 -11.48 4.65
CA GLN A 3 12.89 -11.46 4.21
C GLN A 3 12.25 -10.11 4.57
N ARG A 4 11.65 -9.49 3.57
CA ARG A 4 10.86 -8.26 3.72
C ARG A 4 9.38 -8.59 3.59
N VAL A 5 8.57 -7.91 4.38
CA VAL A 5 7.12 -7.94 4.25
C VAL A 5 6.68 -6.73 3.43
N ARG A 6 5.67 -6.93 2.58
CA ARG A 6 4.96 -5.86 1.87
C ARG A 6 3.52 -5.83 2.36
N VAL A 7 3.04 -4.62 2.63
CA VAL A 7 1.68 -4.35 3.08
C VAL A 7 1.08 -3.34 2.10
N VAL A 8 -0.12 -3.65 1.58
CA VAL A 8 -0.84 -2.78 0.65
C VAL A 8 -1.73 -1.84 1.46
N LEU A 9 -1.72 -0.57 1.10
CA LEU A 9 -2.56 0.45 1.71
C LEU A 9 -3.69 0.75 0.73
N VAL A 10 -4.93 0.52 1.16
CA VAL A 10 -6.14 0.72 0.38
C VAL A 10 -6.90 1.89 0.99
N PRO A 11 -6.79 3.10 0.43
CA PRO A 11 -7.55 4.24 0.91
C PRO A 11 -9.04 4.08 0.57
N ALA A 12 -9.90 4.53 1.47
CA ALA A 12 -11.32 4.68 1.20
C ALA A 12 -11.58 5.77 0.14
N ASP A 13 -12.80 5.77 -0.42
CA ASP A 13 -13.23 6.84 -1.32
C ASP A 13 -13.22 8.20 -0.58
N GLY A 14 -12.66 9.22 -1.22
CA GLY A 14 -12.53 10.55 -0.62
C GLY A 14 -11.49 10.68 0.49
N PHE A 15 -10.56 9.73 0.63
CA PHE A 15 -9.46 9.81 1.58
C PHE A 15 -8.68 11.14 1.45
N ASP A 16 -8.76 11.96 2.49
CA ASP A 16 -8.10 13.27 2.62
C ASP A 16 -7.53 13.42 4.03
N PRO A 17 -6.32 12.87 4.28
CA PRO A 17 -5.77 12.81 5.63
C PRO A 17 -5.40 14.21 6.13
N LYS A 18 -5.64 14.46 7.41
CA LYS A 18 -5.15 15.68 8.06
C LYS A 18 -3.63 15.62 8.19
N LEU A 19 -3.01 16.80 8.24
CA LEU A 19 -1.56 16.92 8.44
C LEU A 19 -1.06 16.20 9.70
N GLU A 20 -1.87 16.17 10.76
CA GLU A 20 -1.59 15.43 11.99
C GLU A 20 -1.51 13.92 11.75
N GLU A 21 -2.45 13.35 10.99
CA GLU A 21 -2.47 11.92 10.66
C GLU A 21 -1.27 11.54 9.77
N ILE A 22 -0.87 12.45 8.87
CA ILE A 22 0.37 12.31 8.09
C ILE A 22 1.59 12.24 9.03
N GLY A 23 1.62 13.09 10.06
CA GLY A 23 2.66 13.10 11.10
C GLY A 23 2.72 11.79 11.87
N TRP A 24 1.57 11.28 12.33
CA TRP A 24 1.50 10.00 13.04
C TRP A 24 1.98 8.83 12.18
N PHE A 25 1.62 8.81 10.90
CA PHE A 25 2.11 7.80 9.98
C PHE A 25 3.63 7.91 9.78
N ALA A 26 4.17 9.11 9.61
CA ALA A 26 5.61 9.33 9.51
C ALA A 26 6.36 8.85 10.78
N ASP A 27 5.85 9.16 11.97
CA ASP A 27 6.40 8.70 13.24
C ASP A 27 6.35 7.17 13.35
N GLN A 28 5.25 6.53 12.95
CA GLN A 28 5.13 5.07 12.89
C GLN A 28 6.21 4.46 11.99
N LEU A 29 6.43 5.02 10.79
CA LEU A 29 7.47 4.51 9.88
C LEU A 29 8.88 4.72 10.46
N ALA A 30 9.12 5.81 11.20
CA ALA A 30 10.39 6.06 11.87
C ALA A 30 10.70 5.05 12.98
N GLN A 31 9.70 4.39 13.56
CA GLN A 31 9.86 3.33 14.57
C GLN A 31 10.22 1.96 13.98
N VAL A 32 10.03 1.74 12.67
CA VAL A 32 10.27 0.44 12.02
C VAL A 32 11.71 -0.08 12.20
N PRO A 33 12.78 0.75 12.06
CA PRO A 33 14.14 0.29 12.31
C PRO A 33 14.36 -0.21 13.74
N ALA A 34 13.75 0.44 14.74
CA ALA A 34 13.84 0.00 16.13
C ALA A 34 13.11 -1.34 16.34
N ALA A 35 11.92 -1.50 15.74
CA ALA A 35 11.15 -2.76 15.78
C ALA A 35 11.85 -3.92 15.04
N ALA A 36 12.72 -3.63 14.06
CA ALA A 36 13.47 -4.65 13.33
C ALA A 36 14.61 -5.29 14.15
N GLY A 37 15.04 -4.63 15.25
CA GLY A 37 16.11 -5.10 16.13
C GLY A 37 17.50 -5.03 15.47
N ALA A 38 18.38 -5.96 15.84
CA ALA A 38 19.77 -6.02 15.36
C ALA A 38 19.85 -6.50 13.89
N VAL A 39 19.47 -5.63 12.96
CA VAL A 39 19.68 -5.80 11.51
C VAL A 39 20.56 -4.67 10.98
N PRO A 40 21.32 -4.90 9.89
CA PRO A 40 22.11 -3.83 9.26
C PRO A 40 21.22 -2.64 8.88
N ARG A 41 21.74 -1.42 9.01
CA ARG A 41 20.99 -0.17 8.72
C ARG A 41 20.32 -0.16 7.33
N ARG A 42 20.97 -0.77 6.33
CA ARG A 42 20.44 -0.90 4.97
C ARG A 42 19.24 -1.85 4.88
N ALA A 43 19.18 -2.87 5.74
CA ALA A 43 18.10 -3.83 5.76
C ALA A 43 16.92 -3.36 6.63
N ALA A 44 17.18 -2.55 7.65
CA ALA A 44 16.16 -1.94 8.53
C ALA A 44 15.20 -0.95 7.83
N GLY A 45 15.58 -0.42 6.67
CA GLY A 45 14.86 0.68 6.01
C GLY A 45 13.45 0.31 5.55
N VAL A 46 12.53 1.26 5.67
CA VAL A 46 11.19 1.25 5.08
C VAL A 46 11.26 1.73 3.63
N ARG A 47 10.42 1.17 2.77
CA ARG A 47 10.20 1.63 1.40
C ARG A 47 8.74 1.93 1.18
N VAL A 48 8.43 3.12 0.69
CA VAL A 48 7.11 3.46 0.15
C VAL A 48 7.14 3.10 -1.33
N ARG A 49 6.15 2.34 -1.78
CA ARG A 49 6.05 1.86 -3.16
C ARG A 49 4.74 2.36 -3.77
N LEU A 50 4.89 2.96 -4.94
CA LEU A 50 3.81 3.27 -5.86
C LEU A 50 3.87 2.23 -6.97
N PHE A 51 2.74 1.67 -7.34
CA PHE A 51 2.65 0.71 -8.43
C PHE A 51 1.33 0.90 -9.18
N CYS A 52 1.24 0.40 -10.39
CA CYS A 52 0.02 0.40 -11.17
C CYS A 52 -0.32 -1.05 -11.53
N GLU A 53 -1.54 -1.47 -11.24
CA GLU A 53 -2.06 -2.80 -11.58
C GLU A 53 -3.47 -2.62 -12.15
N GLY A 54 -3.73 -3.19 -13.33
CA GLY A 54 -5.05 -3.04 -13.98
C GLY A 54 -5.44 -1.59 -14.30
N GLY A 55 -4.46 -0.69 -14.45
CA GLY A 55 -4.73 0.75 -14.65
C GLY A 55 -5.05 1.52 -13.36
N GLN A 56 -4.92 0.89 -12.20
CA GLN A 56 -5.20 1.50 -10.91
C GLN A 56 -3.91 1.73 -10.12
N LEU A 57 -3.80 2.92 -9.51
CA LEU A 57 -2.69 3.28 -8.65
C LEU A 57 -2.81 2.55 -7.31
N GLY A 58 -1.76 1.82 -6.94
CA GLY A 58 -1.62 1.13 -5.68
C GLY A 58 -0.50 1.70 -4.83
N TYR A 59 -0.71 1.68 -3.52
CA TYR A 59 0.27 2.11 -2.51
C TYR A 59 0.66 0.93 -1.64
N ALA A 60 1.94 0.81 -1.33
CA ALA A 60 2.41 -0.21 -0.41
C ALA A 60 3.58 0.29 0.42
N VAL A 61 3.71 -0.26 1.63
CA VAL A 61 4.89 -0.11 2.47
C VAL A 61 5.60 -1.45 2.61
N GLU A 62 6.92 -1.41 2.48
CA GLU A 62 7.77 -2.59 2.58
C GLU A 62 8.83 -2.37 3.66
N GLY A 63 9.05 -3.37 4.51
CA GLY A 63 10.05 -3.31 5.57
C GLY A 63 10.45 -4.70 6.06
N PRO A 64 11.30 -4.78 7.10
CA PRO A 64 11.76 -6.04 7.66
C PRO A 64 10.59 -6.90 8.14
N GLN A 65 10.65 -8.21 7.91
CA GLN A 65 9.63 -9.15 8.41
C GLN A 65 9.40 -9.04 9.93
N ARG A 66 10.44 -8.70 10.69
CA ARG A 66 10.36 -8.50 12.15
C ARG A 66 9.48 -7.33 12.56
N ALA A 67 9.37 -6.30 11.71
CA ALA A 67 8.52 -5.15 11.94
C ALA A 67 7.11 -5.30 11.31
N ALA A 68 6.74 -6.51 10.88
CA ALA A 68 5.51 -6.72 10.13
C ALA A 68 4.23 -6.43 10.93
N ALA A 69 4.26 -6.56 12.26
CA ALA A 69 3.13 -6.15 13.10
C ALA A 69 2.92 -4.63 13.04
N LEU A 70 4.00 -3.86 13.20
CA LEU A 70 3.97 -2.39 13.12
C LEU A 70 3.52 -1.90 11.74
N LEU A 71 3.97 -2.56 10.67
CA LEU A 71 3.57 -2.21 9.30
C LEU A 71 2.11 -2.56 8.98
N ARG A 72 1.48 -3.47 9.73
CA ARG A 72 0.07 -3.84 9.56
C ARG A 72 -0.88 -2.98 10.39
N THR A 73 -0.37 -2.20 11.33
CA THR A 73 -1.17 -1.23 12.05
C THR A 73 -1.47 -0.06 11.13
N SER A 74 -2.75 0.19 10.85
CA SER A 74 -3.15 1.36 10.09
C SER A 74 -2.96 2.61 10.95
N ALA A 75 -2.25 3.60 10.41
CA ALA A 75 -2.11 4.91 11.04
C ALA A 75 -3.22 5.90 10.63
N TYR A 76 -4.00 5.54 9.61
CA TYR A 76 -5.11 6.35 9.11
C TYR A 76 -6.42 5.60 9.35
N ALA A 77 -7.44 6.31 9.83
CA ALA A 77 -8.73 5.69 10.11
C ALA A 77 -9.39 5.13 8.84
N ASP A 78 -9.24 5.84 7.71
CA ASP A 78 -9.90 5.54 6.43
C ASP A 78 -8.97 4.78 5.45
N VAL A 79 -7.99 4.04 5.96
CA VAL A 79 -7.10 3.20 5.15
C VAL A 79 -7.11 1.77 5.66
N GLU A 80 -7.46 0.85 4.77
CA GLU A 80 -7.38 -0.57 5.02
C GLU A 80 -5.97 -1.11 4.69
N VAL A 81 -5.56 -2.15 5.42
CA VAL A 81 -4.24 -2.75 5.34
C VAL A 81 -4.38 -4.16 4.78
N GLY A 82 -4.03 -4.32 3.51
CA GLY A 82 -4.07 -5.60 2.80
C GLY A 82 -2.77 -6.39 2.90
N SER A 83 -2.85 -7.72 2.80
CA SER A 83 -1.66 -8.56 2.77
C SER A 83 -1.04 -8.58 1.37
N GLY A 84 0.28 -8.39 1.26
CA GLY A 84 1.00 -8.27 -0.03
C GLY A 84 1.06 -9.54 -0.89
N GLN A 85 0.19 -10.53 -0.66
CA GLN A 85 -0.03 -11.72 -1.50
C GLN A 85 -1.50 -11.99 -1.80
N GLU A 86 -2.41 -11.07 -1.49
CA GLU A 86 -3.76 -11.15 -2.04
C GLU A 86 -3.68 -10.78 -3.52
N LYS A 87 -3.62 -11.84 -4.34
CA LYS A 87 -4.00 -11.80 -5.76
C LYS A 87 -5.16 -10.83 -5.90
N SER A 88 -5.01 -9.83 -6.76
CA SER A 88 -6.08 -9.06 -7.40
C SER A 88 -7.47 -9.68 -7.22
N GLY A 89 -8.09 -9.46 -6.06
CA GLY A 89 -9.51 -9.59 -5.85
C GLY A 89 -10.01 -8.21 -6.23
N GLY A 90 -10.32 -8.06 -7.52
CA GLY A 90 -10.42 -6.79 -8.23
C GLY A 90 -10.85 -5.62 -7.34
N VAL A 91 -9.98 -4.61 -7.26
CA VAL A 91 -10.34 -3.31 -6.70
C VAL A 91 -11.70 -2.92 -7.29
N PRO A 92 -12.69 -2.55 -6.46
CA PRO A 92 -14.04 -2.28 -6.95
C PRO A 92 -13.97 -1.28 -8.09
N ARG A 93 -14.52 -1.67 -9.24
CA ARG A 93 -14.52 -0.87 -10.46
C ARG A 93 -15.31 0.41 -10.18
N ILE A 94 -14.58 1.53 -10.05
CA ILE A 94 -15.17 2.85 -9.88
C ILE A 94 -16.11 3.10 -11.05
N ARG A 95 -17.40 3.31 -10.76
CA ARG A 95 -18.42 3.68 -11.75
C ARG A 95 -18.72 5.17 -11.57
N PHE A 96 -18.50 5.94 -12.61
CA PHE A 96 -18.96 7.33 -12.66
C PHE A 96 -20.42 7.33 -13.14
N GLU A 97 -21.28 8.08 -12.45
CA GLU A 97 -22.68 8.22 -12.83
C GLU A 97 -22.80 8.78 -14.25
N GLY A 98 -23.56 8.10 -15.11
CA GLY A 98 -23.80 8.53 -16.50
C GLY A 98 -22.69 8.20 -17.52
N VAL A 99 -21.59 7.55 -17.13
CA VAL A 99 -20.51 7.19 -18.06
C VAL A 99 -20.61 5.73 -18.48
N PRO A 100 -20.86 5.41 -19.77
CA PRO A 100 -20.86 4.04 -20.24
C PRO A 100 -19.45 3.43 -20.11
N PRO A 101 -19.36 2.15 -19.74
CA PRO A 101 -18.07 1.48 -19.57
C PRO A 101 -17.29 1.48 -20.89
N VAL A 102 -16.01 1.89 -20.85
CA VAL A 102 -15.09 1.65 -21.98
C VAL A 102 -15.01 0.13 -22.17
N SER A 103 -15.46 -0.32 -23.33
CA SER A 103 -15.43 -1.73 -23.72
C SER A 103 -13.97 -2.12 -23.99
N ALA A 104 -13.49 -3.12 -23.27
CA ALA A 104 -12.17 -3.69 -23.53
C ALA A 104 -12.26 -4.66 -24.70
N SER A 105 -12.09 -4.16 -25.93
CA SER A 105 -11.74 -4.88 -27.17
C SER A 105 -11.84 -3.89 -28.34
N ALA A 106 -10.93 -3.80 -29.32
CA ALA A 106 -10.13 -4.86 -29.90
C ALA A 106 -8.83 -4.28 -30.47
N GLY A 107 -7.72 -4.98 -30.25
CA GLY A 107 -6.43 -4.69 -30.85
C GLY A 107 -5.68 -5.99 -31.05
N GLU A 108 -6.13 -6.79 -31.99
CA GLU A 108 -5.36 -7.90 -32.56
C GLU A 108 -5.59 -7.97 -34.07
N GLU A 109 -4.45 -7.89 -34.77
CA GLU A 109 -4.08 -8.41 -36.08
C GLU A 109 -4.46 -7.64 -37.36
N GLY A 110 -3.39 -7.31 -38.10
CA GLY A 110 -3.30 -6.64 -39.39
C GLY A 110 -1.87 -6.24 -39.68
#